data_AF-A0A8T1VRY7-F1
#
_entry.id   AF-A0A8T1VRY7-F1
#
_cell.length_a   1.000
_cell.length_b   1.000
_cell.length_c   1.000
_cell.angle_alpha   90.00
_cell.angle_beta   90.00
_cell.angle_gamma   90.00
#
_symmetry.space_group_name_H-M   'P 1'
#
loop_
_entity.id
_entity.type
_entity.pdbx_description
1 polymer ?
#
loop_
_entity_poly.entity_id
_entity_poly.type
_entity_poly.pdbx_seq_one_letter_code
_entity_poly.pdbx_strand_id
1 'polypeptide(L)'
;MATQGQPPQELLLVRIDHFRDRATYVSELRAWLQELQIANGRVITMGADLQLLFVAAREAQVTKLLDLYQSRNIDTNSRGELCVDKFIDVLGRKTVQSCGCKGFLEMNVLSPTLLQKVLVQDWHAEQQWLDAALATQRTKAFLDWKAAAKAARKQRRKKEGQEKQHERDMKRKKREQEALEKAAAKEQEDDAGVEVDEDLETEKNEEEEEVGKVDKEQVATAPALVPQPQQQQGQGQKRKLENQQSPASGPKKSKSTNKKRRNKPTIVSS
;
A
#
# COMPACT_ATOMS: atom_id res chain seq x y z
N MET A 1 -49.01 -32.00 13.17
CA MET A 1 -47.78 -32.79 13.47
C MET A 1 -46.73 -31.81 13.98
N ALA A 2 -46.05 -32.10 15.08
CA ALA A 2 -44.99 -31.22 15.57
C ALA A 2 -43.70 -31.47 14.78
N THR A 3 -43.27 -30.48 14.00
CA THR A 3 -41.91 -30.45 13.45
C THR A 3 -40.94 -30.37 14.62
N GLN A 4 -40.09 -31.39 14.81
CA GLN A 4 -39.03 -31.34 15.81
C GLN A 4 -38.17 -30.09 15.53
N GLY A 5 -38.15 -29.16 16.49
CA GLY A 5 -37.55 -27.85 16.28
C GLY A 5 -36.06 -27.99 15.97
N GLN A 6 -35.63 -27.58 14.78
CA GLN A 6 -34.21 -27.37 14.53
C GLN A 6 -33.71 -26.30 15.51
N PRO A 7 -32.52 -26.45 16.10
CA PRO A 7 -31.97 -25.42 16.96
C PRO A 7 -31.80 -24.13 16.16
N PRO A 8 -32.11 -22.95 16.74
CA PRO A 8 -32.05 -21.69 16.03
C PRO A 8 -30.68 -21.45 15.41
N GLN A 9 -30.68 -20.95 14.19
CA GLN A 9 -29.49 -20.67 13.41
C GLN A 9 -29.20 -19.18 13.43
N GLU A 10 -27.96 -18.81 13.70
CA GLU A 10 -27.46 -17.48 13.43
C GLU A 10 -26.97 -17.38 11.98
N LEU A 11 -27.51 -16.40 11.27
CA LEU A 11 -27.02 -15.92 9.98
C LEU A 11 -25.87 -14.94 10.23
N LEU A 12 -24.77 -15.15 9.50
CA LEU A 12 -23.64 -14.24 9.42
C LEU A 12 -23.47 -13.80 7.97
N LEU A 13 -23.30 -12.50 7.73
CA LEU A 13 -22.81 -11.97 6.46
C LEU A 13 -21.52 -11.18 6.68
N VAL A 14 -20.45 -11.58 6.00
CA VAL A 14 -19.13 -10.93 6.02
C VAL A 14 -18.81 -10.42 4.61
N ARG A 15 -18.33 -9.18 4.49
CA ARG A 15 -17.63 -8.71 3.27
C ARG A 15 -16.15 -9.04 3.38
N ILE A 16 -15.60 -9.56 2.28
CA ILE A 16 -14.16 -9.79 2.11
C ILE A 16 -13.68 -8.76 1.07
N ASP A 17 -12.60 -8.03 1.36
CA ASP A 17 -12.13 -6.92 0.51
C ASP A 17 -11.33 -7.38 -0.72
N HIS A 18 -10.64 -8.52 -0.60
CA HIS A 18 -9.86 -9.10 -1.68
C HIS A 18 -9.63 -10.60 -1.46
N PHE A 19 -9.74 -11.40 -2.51
CA PHE A 19 -9.14 -12.73 -2.57
C PHE A 19 -7.85 -12.63 -3.38
N ARG A 20 -6.67 -12.67 -2.74
CA ARG A 20 -5.42 -12.63 -3.51
C ARG A 20 -5.17 -13.95 -4.23
N ASP A 21 -5.34 -15.05 -3.50
CA ASP A 21 -5.50 -16.39 -4.05
C ASP A 21 -6.84 -16.94 -3.58
N ARG A 22 -7.84 -16.90 -4.49
CA ARG A 22 -9.18 -17.41 -4.24
C ARG A 22 -9.20 -18.92 -3.99
N ALA A 23 -8.33 -19.69 -4.65
CA ALA A 23 -8.32 -21.15 -4.52
C ALA A 23 -7.82 -21.55 -3.14
N THR A 24 -6.70 -20.97 -2.69
CA THR A 24 -6.16 -21.18 -1.35
C THR A 24 -7.13 -20.67 -0.26
N TYR A 25 -7.65 -19.44 -0.39
CA TYR A 25 -8.59 -18.86 0.60
C TYR A 25 -9.85 -19.72 0.75
N VAL A 26 -10.48 -20.16 -0.36
CA VAL A 26 -11.69 -20.99 -0.31
C VAL A 26 -11.40 -22.41 0.18
N SER A 27 -10.18 -22.93 -0.03
CA SER A 27 -9.74 -24.22 0.53
C SER A 27 -9.59 -24.14 2.05
N GLU A 28 -8.86 -23.14 2.57
CA GLU A 28 -8.72 -22.89 4.01
C GLU A 28 -10.08 -22.62 4.67
N LEU A 29 -10.90 -21.76 4.07
CA LEU A 29 -12.26 -21.50 4.56
C LEU A 29 -13.09 -22.79 4.63
N ARG A 30 -13.00 -23.67 3.63
CA ARG A 30 -13.71 -24.96 3.64
C ARG A 30 -13.22 -25.86 4.78
N ALA A 31 -11.91 -25.90 5.02
CA ALA A 31 -11.33 -26.64 6.15
C ALA A 31 -11.82 -26.08 7.50
N TRP A 32 -11.87 -24.75 7.68
CA TRP A 32 -12.38 -24.10 8.88
C TRP A 32 -13.87 -24.38 9.10
N LEU A 33 -14.70 -24.31 8.05
CA LEU A 33 -16.12 -24.63 8.13
C LEU A 33 -16.33 -26.13 8.46
N GLN A 34 -15.47 -27.02 7.97
CA GLN A 34 -15.50 -28.45 8.32
C GLN A 34 -15.08 -28.70 9.79
N GLU A 35 -14.00 -28.06 10.26
CA GLU A 35 -13.55 -28.12 11.67
C GLU A 35 -14.64 -27.63 12.63
N LEU A 36 -15.29 -26.52 12.30
CA LEU A 36 -16.39 -25.94 13.09
C LEU A 36 -17.73 -26.64 12.89
N GLN A 37 -17.84 -27.68 12.04
CA GLN A 37 -19.06 -28.39 11.68
C GLN A 37 -20.18 -27.47 11.13
N ILE A 38 -19.79 -26.44 10.37
CA ILE A 38 -20.68 -25.49 9.70
C ILE A 38 -21.05 -26.05 8.33
N ALA A 39 -22.22 -26.70 8.25
CA ALA A 39 -22.69 -27.32 7.02
C ALA A 39 -23.18 -26.33 5.95
N ASN A 40 -23.66 -25.14 6.34
CA ASN A 40 -24.38 -24.22 5.44
C ASN A 40 -23.63 -22.90 5.27
N GLY A 41 -23.13 -22.65 4.06
CA GLY A 41 -22.46 -21.39 3.72
C GLY A 41 -22.31 -21.16 2.21
N ARG A 42 -22.07 -19.91 1.84
CA ARG A 42 -21.88 -19.47 0.45
C ARG A 42 -20.82 -18.38 0.38
N VAL A 43 -19.79 -18.62 -0.43
CA VAL A 43 -18.93 -17.54 -0.93
C VAL A 43 -19.61 -16.98 -2.17
N ILE A 44 -20.10 -15.74 -2.07
CA ILE A 44 -20.82 -15.06 -3.14
C ILE A 44 -19.90 -14.01 -3.74
N THR A 45 -19.79 -14.04 -5.05
CA THR A 45 -18.91 -13.17 -5.83
C THR A 45 -19.76 -12.41 -6.85
N MET A 46 -19.61 -11.09 -6.96
CA MET A 46 -20.33 -10.26 -7.94
C MET A 46 -19.31 -9.32 -8.60
N GLY A 47 -18.80 -9.74 -9.75
CA GLY A 47 -17.67 -9.09 -10.41
C GLY A 47 -16.38 -9.16 -9.56
N ALA A 48 -15.53 -8.14 -9.69
CA ALA A 48 -14.30 -8.01 -8.92
C ALA A 48 -14.50 -7.36 -7.54
N ASP A 49 -15.43 -6.40 -7.44
CA ASP A 49 -15.51 -5.43 -6.34
C ASP A 49 -16.30 -5.91 -5.10
N LEU A 50 -17.09 -6.98 -5.24
CA LEU A 50 -17.90 -7.53 -4.15
C LEU A 50 -17.65 -9.02 -3.97
N GLN A 51 -17.01 -9.35 -2.85
CA GLN A 51 -16.85 -10.70 -2.32
C GLN A 51 -17.55 -10.77 -0.96
N LEU A 52 -18.43 -11.74 -0.77
CA LEU A 52 -19.20 -11.96 0.45
C LEU A 52 -19.07 -13.40 0.92
N LEU A 53 -19.04 -13.62 2.23
CA LEU A 53 -19.29 -14.91 2.87
C LEU A 53 -20.61 -14.83 3.63
N PHE A 54 -21.59 -15.63 3.23
CA PHE A 54 -22.80 -15.90 3.98
C PHE A 54 -22.70 -17.26 4.69
N VAL A 55 -23.08 -17.34 5.96
CA VAL A 55 -23.09 -18.57 6.76
C VAL A 55 -24.39 -18.66 7.56
N ALA A 56 -24.92 -19.87 7.71
CA ALA A 56 -26.04 -20.18 8.61
C ALA A 56 -25.62 -21.32 9.56
N ALA A 57 -25.30 -20.99 10.81
CA ALA A 57 -24.73 -21.92 11.78
C ALA A 57 -25.32 -21.69 13.19
N ARG A 58 -24.86 -22.40 14.23
CA ARG A 58 -25.16 -22.04 15.62
C ARG A 58 -24.30 -20.84 16.04
N GLU A 59 -24.80 -20.02 16.96
CA GLU A 59 -24.08 -18.84 17.50
C GLU A 59 -22.64 -19.15 17.95
N ALA A 60 -22.45 -20.24 18.69
CA ALA A 60 -21.13 -20.69 19.15
C ALA A 60 -20.19 -21.15 18.01
N GLN A 61 -20.72 -21.45 16.81
CA GLN A 61 -19.93 -21.73 15.60
C GLN A 61 -19.63 -20.43 14.85
N VAL A 62 -20.58 -19.50 14.76
CA VAL A 62 -20.41 -18.16 14.17
C VAL A 62 -19.33 -17.36 14.91
N THR A 63 -19.40 -17.29 16.24
CA THR A 63 -18.39 -16.59 17.04
C THR A 63 -17.01 -17.22 16.85
N LYS A 64 -16.88 -18.55 16.91
CA LYS A 64 -15.61 -19.24 16.63
C LYS A 64 -15.06 -18.96 15.23
N LEU A 65 -15.91 -18.88 14.21
CA LEU A 65 -15.47 -18.53 12.85
C LEU A 65 -14.88 -17.13 12.79
N LEU A 66 -15.44 -16.17 13.53
CA LEU A 66 -14.90 -14.81 13.67
C LEU A 66 -13.60 -14.79 14.51
N ASP A 67 -13.43 -15.71 15.46
CA ASP A 67 -12.17 -15.88 16.20
C ASP A 67 -11.07 -16.47 15.30
N LEU A 68 -11.40 -17.42 14.41
CA LEU A 68 -10.46 -17.95 13.41
C LEU A 68 -9.98 -16.83 12.47
N TYR A 69 -10.89 -15.98 11.99
CA TYR A 69 -10.54 -14.82 11.16
C TYR A 69 -9.59 -13.81 11.83
N GLN A 70 -9.55 -13.75 13.17
CA GLN A 70 -8.63 -12.89 13.91
C GLN A 70 -7.27 -13.55 14.20
N SER A 71 -7.20 -14.88 14.19
CA SER A 71 -6.09 -15.64 14.78
C SER A 71 -5.35 -16.57 13.82
N ARG A 72 -5.97 -16.99 12.71
CA ARG A 72 -5.40 -17.91 11.72
C ARG A 72 -5.22 -17.26 10.35
N ASN A 73 -4.28 -17.80 9.58
CA ASN A 73 -3.99 -17.34 8.23
C ASN A 73 -4.98 -17.90 7.21
N ILE A 74 -5.39 -17.08 6.23
CA ILE A 74 -6.39 -17.45 5.21
C ILE A 74 -6.21 -16.73 3.87
N ASP A 75 -5.78 -15.45 3.86
CA ASP A 75 -5.35 -14.77 2.63
C ASP A 75 -3.84 -14.94 2.40
N THR A 76 -3.40 -14.64 1.18
CA THR A 76 -2.00 -14.71 0.78
C THR A 76 -1.41 -13.30 0.72
N ASN A 77 -0.22 -13.09 1.30
CA ASN A 77 0.42 -11.78 1.31
C ASN A 77 1.13 -11.44 -0.03
N SER A 78 1.81 -10.29 -0.10
CA SER A 78 2.51 -9.84 -1.30
C SER A 78 3.79 -10.61 -1.68
N ARG A 79 4.13 -11.68 -0.95
CA ARG A 79 5.26 -12.59 -1.20
C ARG A 79 4.81 -14.02 -1.53
N GLY A 80 3.52 -14.32 -1.44
CA GLY A 80 3.01 -15.70 -1.54
C GLY A 80 2.92 -16.43 -0.19
N GLU A 81 3.13 -15.74 0.93
CA GLU A 81 3.09 -16.33 2.28
C GLU A 81 1.66 -16.21 2.85
N LEU A 82 1.14 -17.25 3.49
CA LEU A 82 -0.17 -17.24 4.17
C LEU A 82 -0.19 -16.22 5.32
N CYS A 83 -1.26 -15.43 5.43
CA CYS A 83 -1.45 -14.42 6.46
C CYS A 83 -2.91 -14.26 6.93
N VAL A 84 -3.12 -13.74 8.15
CA VAL A 84 -4.44 -13.34 8.67
C VAL A 84 -5.03 -12.24 7.79
N ASP A 85 -6.26 -12.43 7.32
CA ASP A 85 -7.00 -11.40 6.58
C ASP A 85 -7.44 -10.29 7.56
N LYS A 86 -7.05 -9.04 7.25
CA LYS A 86 -7.32 -7.85 8.07
C LYS A 86 -8.33 -6.92 7.43
N PHE A 87 -8.90 -7.31 6.29
CA PHE A 87 -9.79 -6.50 5.47
C PHE A 87 -11.12 -7.23 5.25
N ILE A 88 -11.68 -7.77 6.34
CA ILE A 88 -13.08 -8.20 6.41
C ILE A 88 -13.94 -7.17 7.15
N ASP A 89 -15.21 -7.04 6.77
CA ASP A 89 -16.25 -6.37 7.56
C ASP A 89 -17.35 -7.39 7.89
N VAL A 90 -17.76 -7.50 9.15
CA VAL A 90 -19.06 -8.12 9.47
C VAL A 90 -20.16 -7.13 9.10
N LEU A 91 -20.99 -7.49 8.13
CA LEU A 91 -22.12 -6.68 7.67
C LEU A 91 -23.36 -6.86 8.55
N GLY A 92 -23.54 -8.04 9.15
CA GLY A 92 -24.61 -8.30 10.10
C GLY A 92 -24.60 -9.73 10.68
N ARG A 93 -25.35 -9.88 11.78
CA ARG A 93 -25.60 -11.12 12.53
C ARG A 93 -27.08 -11.17 12.90
N LYS A 94 -27.75 -12.33 12.74
CA LYS A 94 -29.19 -12.48 13.04
C LYS A 94 -29.61 -13.91 13.34
N THR A 95 -30.30 -14.14 14.45
CA THR A 95 -30.91 -15.44 14.76
C THR A 95 -32.22 -15.64 13.99
N VAL A 96 -32.36 -16.80 13.35
CA VAL A 96 -33.54 -17.26 12.60
C VAL A 96 -33.89 -18.71 12.97
N GLN A 97 -35.14 -19.12 12.74
CA GLN A 97 -35.56 -20.51 13.01
C GLN A 97 -35.09 -21.50 11.93
N SER A 98 -34.94 -21.04 10.68
CA SER A 98 -34.40 -21.83 9.58
C SER A 98 -33.86 -20.91 8.47
N CYS A 99 -33.06 -21.45 7.56
CA CYS A 99 -32.49 -20.76 6.42
C CYS A 99 -32.57 -21.64 5.16
N GLY A 100 -32.84 -21.05 3.99
CA GLY A 100 -32.83 -21.77 2.71
C GLY A 100 -31.43 -22.21 2.24
N CYS A 101 -30.36 -21.69 2.83
CA CYS A 101 -28.98 -22.04 2.49
C CYS A 101 -28.62 -23.46 2.98
N LYS A 102 -28.17 -24.33 2.06
CA LYS A 102 -27.82 -25.73 2.33
C LYS A 102 -26.45 -26.08 1.73
N GLY A 103 -25.60 -26.77 2.49
CA GLY A 103 -24.24 -27.15 2.04
C GLY A 103 -23.28 -25.95 1.94
N PHE A 104 -22.02 -26.20 1.57
CA PHE A 104 -21.04 -25.14 1.23
C PHE A 104 -20.74 -25.13 -0.27
N LEU A 105 -20.91 -23.96 -0.91
CA LEU A 105 -20.65 -23.75 -2.34
C LEU A 105 -20.16 -22.33 -2.61
N GLU A 106 -19.48 -22.13 -3.75
CA GLU A 106 -19.24 -20.81 -4.32
C GLU A 106 -20.36 -20.43 -5.29
N MET A 107 -20.64 -19.14 -5.42
CA MET A 107 -21.66 -18.60 -6.33
C MET A 107 -21.15 -17.32 -7.00
N ASN A 108 -21.31 -17.22 -8.33
CA ASN A 108 -21.10 -15.98 -9.06
C ASN A 108 -22.46 -15.39 -9.44
N VAL A 109 -22.71 -14.14 -9.05
CA VAL A 109 -23.98 -13.44 -9.24
C VAL A 109 -23.77 -12.27 -10.20
N LEU A 110 -24.63 -12.16 -11.20
CA LEU A 110 -24.48 -11.17 -12.27
C LEU A 110 -25.34 -9.89 -12.08
N SER A 111 -26.23 -9.86 -11.09
CA SER A 111 -27.07 -8.68 -10.82
C SER A 111 -27.39 -8.50 -9.33
N PRO A 112 -27.47 -7.23 -8.83
CA PRO A 112 -27.90 -6.95 -7.46
C PRO A 112 -29.31 -7.48 -7.14
N THR A 113 -30.22 -7.53 -8.12
CA THR A 113 -31.58 -8.07 -7.95
C THR A 113 -31.58 -9.57 -7.66
N LEU A 114 -30.69 -10.34 -8.32
CA LEU A 114 -30.53 -11.77 -8.02
C LEU A 114 -29.88 -11.96 -6.64
N LEU A 115 -28.91 -11.12 -6.28
CA LEU A 115 -28.28 -11.13 -4.96
C LEU A 115 -29.31 -10.81 -3.85
N GLN A 116 -30.20 -9.85 -4.08
CA GLN A 116 -31.30 -9.48 -3.19
C GLN A 116 -32.30 -10.63 -3.02
N LYS A 117 -32.74 -11.25 -4.12
CA LYS A 117 -33.64 -12.41 -4.04
C LYS A 117 -33.03 -13.52 -3.17
N VAL A 118 -31.80 -13.91 -3.46
CA VAL A 118 -31.18 -15.04 -2.77
C VAL A 118 -30.85 -14.73 -1.30
N LEU A 119 -30.24 -13.57 -0.99
CA LEU A 119 -29.90 -13.22 0.39
C LEU A 119 -31.14 -12.90 1.24
N VAL A 120 -32.03 -12.03 0.74
CA VAL A 120 -33.10 -11.41 1.54
C VAL A 120 -34.39 -12.23 1.50
N GLN A 121 -34.79 -12.73 0.32
CA GLN A 121 -36.04 -13.48 0.17
C GLN A 121 -35.83 -14.95 0.55
N ASP A 122 -34.85 -15.62 -0.06
CA ASP A 122 -34.66 -17.07 0.08
C ASP A 122 -33.90 -17.46 1.38
N TRP A 123 -32.96 -16.63 1.86
CA TRP A 123 -32.12 -16.92 3.05
C TRP A 123 -32.37 -16.00 4.27
N HIS A 124 -33.28 -15.04 4.16
CA HIS A 124 -33.76 -14.17 5.25
C HIS A 124 -32.70 -13.26 5.91
N ALA A 125 -31.60 -12.97 5.20
CA ALA A 125 -30.70 -11.87 5.55
C ALA A 125 -31.41 -10.52 5.44
N GLU A 126 -30.90 -9.49 6.11
CA GLU A 126 -31.58 -8.19 6.13
C GLU A 126 -31.19 -7.31 4.95
N GLN A 127 -32.17 -6.59 4.40
CA GLN A 127 -31.95 -5.68 3.27
C GLN A 127 -30.82 -4.67 3.55
N GLN A 128 -30.75 -4.15 4.79
CA GLN A 128 -29.71 -3.21 5.23
C GLN A 128 -28.28 -3.77 5.09
N TRP A 129 -28.09 -5.08 5.22
CA TRP A 129 -26.76 -5.71 5.08
C TRP A 129 -26.33 -5.73 3.60
N LEU A 130 -27.28 -5.97 2.69
CA LEU A 130 -27.06 -5.89 1.26
C LEU A 130 -26.87 -4.44 0.80
N ASP A 131 -27.65 -3.50 1.32
CA ASP A 131 -27.49 -2.08 1.04
C ASP A 131 -26.09 -1.60 1.48
N ALA A 132 -25.63 -2.00 2.66
CA ALA A 132 -24.27 -1.75 3.13
C ALA A 132 -23.19 -2.43 2.26
N ALA A 133 -23.44 -3.63 1.74
CA ALA A 133 -22.54 -4.33 0.81
C ALA A 133 -22.40 -3.59 -0.54
N LEU A 134 -23.50 -3.02 -1.04
CA LEU A 134 -23.53 -2.32 -2.33
C LEU A 134 -23.09 -0.85 -2.22
N ALA A 135 -23.28 -0.21 -1.06
CA ALA A 135 -22.93 1.20 -0.84
C ALA A 135 -21.41 1.47 -0.79
N THR A 136 -20.58 0.47 -0.49
CA THR A 136 -19.11 0.60 -0.55
C THR A 136 -18.49 -0.35 -1.59
N GLN A 137 -17.34 0.03 -2.15
CA GLN A 137 -16.52 -0.86 -2.99
C GLN A 137 -15.46 -1.64 -2.18
N ARG A 138 -15.20 -1.24 -0.92
CA ARG A 138 -14.14 -1.79 -0.06
C ARG A 138 -14.61 -1.90 1.38
N THR A 139 -13.93 -2.69 2.20
CA THR A 139 -14.22 -2.78 3.63
C THR A 139 -13.85 -1.50 4.39
N LYS A 140 -14.56 -1.23 5.49
CA LYS A 140 -14.26 -0.16 6.43
C LYS A 140 -12.84 -0.32 6.95
N ALA A 141 -12.46 -1.53 7.34
CA ALA A 141 -11.09 -1.87 7.75
C ALA A 141 -10.02 -1.43 6.72
N PHE A 142 -10.25 -1.64 5.42
CA PHE A 142 -9.33 -1.18 4.37
C PHE A 142 -9.33 0.34 4.21
N LEU A 143 -10.49 0.99 4.27
CA LEU A 143 -10.63 2.45 4.17
C LEU A 143 -9.95 3.17 5.35
N ASP A 144 -10.14 2.65 6.57
CA ASP A 144 -9.54 3.19 7.79
C ASP A 144 -8.02 2.95 7.83
N TRP A 145 -7.55 1.76 7.43
CA TRP A 145 -6.12 1.50 7.23
C TRP A 145 -5.49 2.48 6.23
N LYS A 146 -6.17 2.74 5.10
CA LYS A 146 -5.73 3.68 4.06
C LYS A 146 -5.70 5.13 4.57
N ALA A 147 -6.66 5.52 5.42
CA ALA A 147 -6.70 6.82 6.08
C ALA A 147 -5.58 6.96 7.13
N ALA A 148 -5.42 5.98 8.01
CA ALA A 148 -4.38 5.93 9.03
C ALA A 148 -2.97 5.94 8.42
N ALA A 149 -2.72 5.15 7.37
CA ALA A 149 -1.45 5.15 6.64
C ALA A 149 -1.16 6.52 6.00
N LYS A 150 -2.17 7.23 5.49
CA LYS A 150 -2.03 8.61 4.97
C LYS A 150 -1.74 9.61 6.10
N ALA A 151 -2.39 9.47 7.25
CA ALA A 151 -2.16 10.31 8.43
C ALA A 151 -0.75 10.12 9.01
N ALA A 152 -0.30 8.87 9.22
CA ALA A 152 1.04 8.54 9.69
C ALA A 152 2.14 9.07 8.76
N ARG A 153 1.97 8.95 7.43
CA ARG A 153 2.88 9.55 6.44
C ARG A 153 2.92 11.09 6.52
N LYS A 154 1.80 11.75 6.84
CA LYS A 154 1.74 13.21 7.05
C LYS A 154 2.42 13.62 8.37
N GLN A 155 2.17 12.88 9.45
CA GLN A 155 2.80 13.11 10.76
C GLN A 155 4.32 12.92 10.69
N ARG A 156 4.80 11.82 10.09
CA ARG A 156 6.23 11.55 9.89
C ARG A 156 6.93 12.70 9.16
N ARG A 157 6.37 13.18 8.04
CA ARG A 157 6.92 14.33 7.29
C ARG A 157 6.91 15.63 8.11
N LYS A 158 5.93 15.83 9.00
CA LYS A 158 5.91 16.98 9.91
C LYS A 158 7.03 16.86 10.96
N LYS A 159 7.16 15.69 11.60
CA LYS A 159 8.20 15.40 12.59
C LYS A 159 9.62 15.56 12.00
N GLU A 160 9.90 14.89 10.87
CA GLU A 160 11.18 15.02 10.15
C GLU A 160 11.50 16.48 9.75
N GLY A 161 10.48 17.29 9.47
CA GLY A 161 10.62 18.72 9.18
C GLY A 161 10.90 19.57 10.42
N GLN A 162 10.24 19.27 11.54
CA GLN A 162 10.47 19.95 12.83
C GLN A 162 11.83 19.59 13.42
N GLU A 163 12.25 18.33 13.32
CA GLU A 163 13.58 17.86 13.75
C GLU A 163 14.70 18.57 12.97
N LYS A 164 14.59 18.65 11.64
CA LYS A 164 15.56 19.38 10.80
C LYS A 164 15.58 20.89 11.06
N GLN A 165 14.47 21.47 11.50
CA GLN A 165 14.45 22.88 11.90
C GLN A 165 15.12 23.06 13.27
N HIS A 166 14.81 22.20 14.26
CA HIS A 166 15.44 22.22 15.57
C HIS A 166 16.96 21.95 15.48
N GLU A 167 17.40 21.01 14.64
CA GLU A 167 18.81 20.74 14.33
C GLU A 167 19.51 21.99 13.78
N ARG A 168 18.87 22.71 12.84
CA ARG A 168 19.38 23.97 12.28
C ARG A 168 19.48 25.07 13.32
N ASP A 169 18.46 25.22 14.17
CA ASP A 169 18.43 26.27 15.19
C ASP A 169 19.43 25.98 16.32
N MET A 170 19.62 24.71 16.70
CA MET A 170 20.71 24.30 17.61
C MET A 170 22.10 24.51 17.00
N LYS A 171 22.29 24.15 15.72
CA LYS A 171 23.56 24.38 15.01
C LYS A 171 23.85 25.87 14.79
N ARG A 172 22.81 26.70 14.68
CA ARG A 172 22.92 28.17 14.67
C ARG A 172 23.36 28.68 16.04
N LYS A 173 22.66 28.32 17.11
CA LYS A 173 23.00 28.72 18.49
C LYS A 173 24.43 28.31 18.87
N LYS A 174 24.85 27.08 18.54
CA LYS A 174 26.22 26.63 18.82
C LYS A 174 27.26 27.52 18.13
N ARG A 175 27.04 27.92 16.88
CA ARG A 175 27.92 28.85 16.15
C ARG A 175 27.91 30.27 16.70
N GLU A 176 26.76 30.72 17.20
CA GLU A 176 26.64 32.02 17.87
C GLU A 176 27.39 32.02 19.21
N GLN A 177 27.39 30.90 19.95
CA GLN A 177 28.21 30.70 21.16
C GLN A 177 29.70 30.59 20.83
N GLU A 178 30.10 29.73 19.89
CA GLU A 178 31.49 29.58 19.43
C GLU A 178 32.10 30.92 18.95
N ALA A 179 31.28 31.79 18.34
CA ALA A 179 31.72 33.12 17.91
C ALA A 179 31.87 34.12 19.08
N LEU A 180 30.99 34.06 20.08
CA LEU A 180 31.08 34.90 21.29
C LEU A 180 32.27 34.49 22.17
N GLU A 181 32.48 33.19 22.37
CA GLU A 181 33.64 32.64 23.09
C GLU A 181 34.95 33.06 22.40
N LYS A 182 35.02 32.99 21.06
CA LYS A 182 36.20 33.43 20.30
C LYS A 182 36.39 34.96 20.30
N ALA A 183 35.33 35.75 20.41
CA ALA A 183 35.44 37.21 20.55
C ALA A 183 36.00 37.59 21.93
N ALA A 184 35.43 37.02 23.01
CA ALA A 184 35.89 37.25 24.37
C ALA A 184 37.35 36.78 24.60
N ALA A 185 37.77 35.70 23.94
CA ALA A 185 39.17 35.26 23.97
C ALA A 185 40.13 36.30 23.34
N LYS A 186 39.74 36.93 22.22
CA LYS A 186 40.54 38.02 21.62
C LYS A 186 40.60 39.25 22.52
N GLU A 187 39.48 39.65 23.12
CA GLU A 187 39.43 40.78 24.07
C GLU A 187 40.29 40.53 25.33
N GLN A 188 40.71 39.28 25.61
CA GLN A 188 41.69 38.95 26.66
C GLN A 188 43.14 38.86 26.16
N GLU A 189 43.37 38.57 24.87
CA GLU A 189 44.71 38.70 24.25
C GLU A 189 45.07 40.19 24.06
N ASP A 190 44.10 41.02 23.68
CA ASP A 190 44.29 42.45 23.39
C ASP A 190 44.46 43.34 24.67
N ASP A 191 44.23 42.80 25.88
CA ASP A 191 44.50 43.44 27.20
C ASP A 191 45.85 42.99 27.82
N ALA A 192 46.42 41.88 27.34
CA ALA A 192 47.69 41.34 27.78
C ALA A 192 48.88 42.00 27.07
N GLY A 193 49.07 43.31 27.31
CA GLY A 193 50.08 44.13 26.64
C GLY A 193 51.51 43.55 26.72
N VAL A 194 52.00 43.05 25.58
CA VAL A 194 53.42 42.81 25.30
C VAL A 194 53.81 43.75 24.16
N GLU A 195 54.87 44.53 24.37
CA GLU A 195 55.32 45.52 23.40
C GLU A 195 55.89 44.85 22.13
N VAL A 196 55.77 45.55 21.01
CA VAL A 196 56.39 45.15 19.74
C VAL A 196 57.84 45.62 19.75
N ASP A 197 58.77 44.68 19.60
CA ASP A 197 60.09 44.95 19.03
C ASP A 197 60.03 44.54 17.55
N GLU A 198 60.25 45.49 16.64
CA GLU A 198 60.51 45.22 15.24
C GLU A 198 62.00 44.93 15.07
N ASP A 199 62.40 43.86 14.36
CA ASP A 199 63.21 44.09 13.15
C ASP A 199 63.37 42.88 12.20
N LEU A 200 63.78 43.24 10.98
CA LEU A 200 64.54 42.50 9.96
C LEU A 200 63.99 41.20 9.29
N GLU A 201 63.74 41.40 7.99
CA GLU A 201 64.20 40.57 6.86
C GLU A 201 63.60 39.17 6.63
N THR A 202 62.55 39.20 5.80
CA THR A 202 62.59 38.69 4.42
C THR A 202 63.73 37.71 4.08
N GLU A 203 63.38 36.47 3.80
CA GLU A 203 63.90 35.83 2.58
C GLU A 203 62.79 35.05 1.87
N LYS A 204 62.71 35.23 0.54
CA LYS A 204 62.07 34.22 -0.31
C LYS A 204 63.01 33.02 -0.34
N ASN A 205 62.46 31.81 -0.31
CA ASN A 205 62.93 30.85 -1.28
C ASN A 205 61.75 30.11 -1.93
N GLU A 206 61.88 29.89 -3.23
CA GLU A 206 60.95 29.11 -4.04
C GLU A 206 61.56 27.73 -4.20
N GLU A 207 60.90 26.69 -3.69
CA GLU A 207 61.26 25.32 -4.07
C GLU A 207 59.98 24.52 -4.34
N GLU A 208 59.70 24.34 -5.63
CA GLU A 208 58.69 23.42 -6.13
C GLU A 208 59.25 21.99 -6.03
N GLU A 209 58.44 21.03 -5.57
CA GLU A 209 58.66 19.63 -5.95
C GLU A 209 57.36 18.98 -6.45
N GLU A 210 57.01 19.28 -7.70
CA GLU A 210 56.04 18.46 -8.46
C GLU A 210 56.74 17.20 -9.01
N VAL A 211 56.93 16.19 -8.16
CA VAL A 211 57.30 14.84 -8.62
C VAL A 211 56.46 13.78 -7.89
N GLY A 212 55.69 12.94 -8.58
CA GLY A 212 55.38 12.95 -10.00
C GLY A 212 54.41 11.83 -10.38
N LYS A 213 53.71 11.98 -11.52
CA LYS A 213 52.92 10.91 -12.12
C LYS A 213 53.83 9.83 -12.73
N VAL A 214 53.55 8.57 -12.42
CA VAL A 214 53.89 7.44 -13.32
C VAL A 214 52.61 6.65 -13.63
N ASP A 215 51.88 7.13 -14.63
CA ASP A 215 50.94 6.29 -15.37
C ASP A 215 51.75 5.34 -16.28
N LYS A 216 51.56 4.02 -16.14
CA LYS A 216 51.58 2.98 -17.20
C LYS A 216 51.36 1.58 -16.58
N GLU A 217 50.38 0.81 -17.07
CA GLU A 217 50.49 -0.21 -18.15
C GLU A 217 51.37 -1.43 -17.76
N GLN A 218 51.04 -2.68 -18.11
CA GLN A 218 50.07 -3.22 -19.09
C GLN A 218 49.29 -4.42 -18.49
N VAL A 219 47.99 -4.56 -18.72
CA VAL A 219 47.36 -5.34 -19.81
C VAL A 219 47.70 -6.85 -19.81
N ALA A 220 46.72 -7.67 -19.41
CA ALA A 220 46.52 -9.03 -19.91
C ALA A 220 45.01 -9.39 -19.88
N THR A 221 44.33 -8.99 -20.96
CA THR A 221 43.42 -9.81 -21.80
C THR A 221 42.41 -10.75 -21.12
N ALA A 222 41.08 -10.53 -21.13
CA ALA A 222 40.10 -10.40 -22.24
C ALA A 222 39.37 -11.75 -22.56
N PRO A 223 38.48 -11.91 -23.58
CA PRO A 223 37.04 -11.98 -23.30
C PRO A 223 36.25 -13.05 -24.11
N ALA A 224 34.91 -12.89 -24.17
CA ALA A 224 33.94 -13.56 -25.08
C ALA A 224 33.67 -15.06 -24.74
N LEU A 225 32.55 -15.70 -25.14
CA LEU A 225 31.81 -15.70 -26.42
C LEU A 225 30.27 -15.76 -26.31
N VAL A 226 29.60 -15.06 -27.24
CA VAL A 226 28.22 -15.25 -27.78
C VAL A 226 28.25 -14.62 -29.19
N PRO A 227 27.58 -15.08 -30.29
CA PRO A 227 26.46 -16.03 -30.47
C PRO A 227 26.91 -17.29 -31.29
N GLN A 228 26.25 -17.97 -32.25
CA GLN A 228 25.00 -17.83 -33.07
C GLN A 228 24.50 -19.27 -33.53
N PRO A 229 23.66 -19.56 -34.58
CA PRO A 229 22.67 -20.65 -34.50
C PRO A 229 22.62 -21.69 -35.66
N GLN A 230 21.79 -22.73 -35.53
CA GLN A 230 21.14 -23.51 -36.62
C GLN A 230 19.94 -24.31 -36.01
N GLN A 231 18.68 -24.16 -36.47
CA GLN A 231 17.98 -24.65 -37.68
C GLN A 231 17.27 -26.02 -37.53
N GLN A 232 15.93 -26.00 -37.45
CA GLN A 232 14.98 -26.79 -38.26
C GLN A 232 13.55 -26.25 -38.03
N GLN A 233 12.92 -25.65 -39.04
CA GLN A 233 11.87 -26.22 -39.94
C GLN A 233 10.47 -26.38 -39.29
N GLY A 234 9.47 -25.63 -39.80
CA GLY A 234 8.09 -25.64 -39.30
C GLY A 234 7.16 -24.70 -40.09
N GLN A 235 6.48 -25.25 -41.09
CA GLN A 235 5.71 -24.59 -42.17
C GLN A 235 4.59 -23.59 -41.78
N GLY A 236 4.40 -22.54 -42.61
CA GLY A 236 3.09 -21.96 -43.00
C GLY A 236 2.36 -21.03 -42.01
N GLN A 237 1.54 -20.06 -42.43
CA GLN A 237 1.03 -19.70 -43.76
C GLN A 237 0.96 -18.17 -43.97
N LYS A 238 0.81 -17.70 -45.22
CA LYS A 238 0.47 -16.31 -45.57
C LYS A 238 -0.98 -16.19 -46.06
N ARG A 239 -1.77 -15.31 -45.43
CA ARG A 239 -2.94 -14.58 -45.97
C ARG A 239 -2.92 -13.21 -45.27
N LYS A 240 -2.80 -12.02 -45.88
CA LYS A 240 -3.05 -11.46 -47.23
C LYS A 240 -4.52 -11.06 -47.50
N LEU A 241 -4.76 -9.74 -47.40
CA LEU A 241 -5.94 -8.96 -47.83
C LEU A 241 -7.24 -9.19 -46.97
N GLU A 242 -8.16 -8.23 -46.81
CA GLU A 242 -8.27 -6.88 -47.43
C GLU A 242 -9.02 -5.81 -46.58
N ASN A 243 -8.90 -4.54 -47.00
CA ASN A 243 -9.81 -3.37 -46.92
C ASN A 243 -10.93 -3.31 -45.82
N GLN A 244 -11.17 -2.17 -45.16
CA GLN A 244 -11.52 -0.86 -45.79
C GLN A 244 -11.09 0.39 -44.99
N GLN A 245 -10.73 1.45 -45.73
CA GLN A 245 -11.06 2.90 -45.59
C GLN A 245 -11.43 3.44 -44.17
N SER A 246 -10.66 4.32 -43.48
CA SER A 246 -10.20 5.70 -43.77
C SER A 246 -11.23 6.82 -43.44
N PRO A 247 -10.86 8.11 -43.16
CA PRO A 247 -9.57 8.70 -42.73
C PRO A 247 -9.70 9.74 -41.55
N ALA A 248 -8.57 10.35 -41.14
CA ALA A 248 -8.46 11.64 -40.41
C ALA A 248 -9.07 11.74 -38.98
N SER A 249 -8.72 12.69 -38.09
CA SER A 249 -7.65 13.72 -38.03
C SER A 249 -7.19 13.92 -36.57
N GLY A 250 -5.95 14.41 -36.35
CA GLY A 250 -5.41 14.75 -35.03
C GLY A 250 -5.83 16.14 -34.49
N PRO A 251 -5.11 16.76 -33.53
CA PRO A 251 -3.78 16.39 -33.01
C PRO A 251 -3.61 16.34 -31.47
N LYS A 252 -2.52 15.71 -31.01
CA LYS A 252 -1.97 15.89 -29.65
C LYS A 252 -0.92 17.01 -29.63
N LYS A 253 -1.05 18.00 -28.74
CA LYS A 253 -0.02 18.98 -28.33
C LYS A 253 -0.35 19.49 -26.90
N SER A 254 0.58 19.98 -26.08
CA SER A 254 2.03 19.73 -25.92
C SER A 254 2.50 20.31 -24.57
N LYS A 255 3.71 19.97 -24.10
CA LYS A 255 4.31 20.37 -22.80
C LYS A 255 4.45 21.89 -22.57
N SER A 256 4.78 22.23 -21.31
CA SER A 256 5.33 23.51 -20.80
C SER A 256 4.30 24.62 -20.47
N THR A 257 4.58 25.63 -19.62
CA THR A 257 5.86 26.05 -18.96
C THR A 257 5.76 26.21 -17.43
N ASN A 258 6.90 26.02 -16.77
CA ASN A 258 7.17 26.46 -15.40
C ASN A 258 7.23 28.01 -15.30
N LYS A 259 6.60 28.64 -14.31
CA LYS A 259 6.83 30.07 -13.99
C LYS A 259 6.91 30.30 -12.48
N LYS A 260 7.93 31.07 -12.07
CA LYS A 260 8.43 31.24 -10.70
C LYS A 260 8.30 32.72 -10.31
N ARG A 261 8.19 33.01 -8.99
CA ARG A 261 8.23 34.37 -8.38
C ARG A 261 7.03 35.30 -8.72
N ARG A 262 6.74 36.38 -8.00
CA ARG A 262 6.91 36.79 -6.57
C ARG A 262 6.30 38.19 -6.45
N ASN A 263 5.44 38.47 -5.47
CA ASN A 263 5.45 39.69 -4.63
C ASN A 263 4.25 39.77 -3.66
N LYS A 264 4.44 40.58 -2.61
CA LYS A 264 3.48 41.14 -1.63
C LYS A 264 3.60 42.68 -1.74
N PRO A 265 2.87 43.47 -0.92
CA PRO A 265 1.44 43.47 -0.64
C PRO A 265 0.84 44.86 -0.99
N THR A 266 -0.42 45.12 -0.63
CA THR A 266 -0.89 46.50 -0.42
C THR A 266 -1.67 46.56 0.89
N ILE A 267 -1.34 47.54 1.74
CA ILE A 267 -2.12 47.93 2.92
C ILE A 267 -2.95 49.13 2.51
N VAL A 268 -4.24 49.15 2.86
CA VAL A 268 -5.01 50.40 2.95
C VAL A 268 -5.85 50.33 4.22
N SER A 269 -5.74 51.36 5.06
CA SER A 269 -6.53 51.51 6.27
C SER A 269 -7.73 52.40 5.99
N SER A 270 -8.88 52.08 6.58
CA SER A 270 -10.03 52.98 6.81
C SER A 270 -10.84 52.40 7.97
#